data_AF-U2J9G7-F1
#
_entry.id   AF-U2J9G7-F1
#
_cell.length_a   1.000
_cell.length_b   1.000
_cell.length_c   1.000
_cell.angle_alpha   90.00
_cell.angle_beta   90.00
_cell.angle_gamma   90.00
#
_symmetry.space_group_name_H-M   'P 1'
#
loop_
_entity.id
_entity.type
_entity.pdbx_description
1 polymer ?
#
loop_
_entity_poly.entity_id
_entity_poly.type
_entity_poly.pdbx_seq_one_letter_code
_entity_poly.pdbx_strand_id
1 'polypeptide(L)'
;MTPQFDLDNGYITFSFQRGNDEEPERVKLSKGEESNFVWSIFYTLLELVVDEREVDDPDFVEEQKFADLEYVFIDDPVSSLDENHLIEVASNLGTLIKSSNSDLKFIITTHNPLFFNVLYNELGCKQPKYQLEKLEDGTYELHEQRSDSPFSYHLFLLNKLREAIKTNSIQKFHFNLLRNLLEKTSTFLGYKDWKNLLPDVEERQSYEKRIIDFSSHSKHAADEVAALNRQEKQMLIHLVNLLEETYHFNKE
;
A
#
# COMPACT_ATOMS: atom_id res chain seq x y z
N MET A 1 -21.95 -1.19 20.27
CA MET A 1 -21.46 -2.58 20.10
C MET A 1 -20.38 -2.78 21.14
N THR A 2 -20.37 -3.89 21.86
CA THR A 2 -19.47 -4.10 23.01
C THR A 2 -18.65 -5.37 22.78
N PRO A 3 -17.31 -5.31 22.90
CA PRO A 3 -16.47 -6.51 22.84
C PRO A 3 -16.52 -7.28 24.17
N GLN A 4 -16.56 -8.61 24.08
CA GLN A 4 -16.35 -9.54 25.19
C GLN A 4 -15.13 -10.39 24.87
N PHE A 5 -14.14 -10.35 25.76
CA PHE A 5 -12.87 -11.03 25.59
C PHE A 5 -12.89 -12.37 26.32
N ASP A 6 -12.75 -13.46 25.57
CA ASP A 6 -12.48 -14.79 26.11
C ASP A 6 -11.02 -15.14 25.79
N LEU A 7 -10.12 -14.69 26.67
CA LEU A 7 -8.68 -14.82 26.47
C LEU A 7 -8.21 -16.27 26.62
N ASP A 8 -8.89 -17.07 27.45
CA ASP A 8 -8.56 -18.48 27.68
C ASP A 8 -8.76 -19.32 26.41
N ASN A 9 -9.78 -18.98 25.62
CA ASN A 9 -10.08 -19.66 24.37
C ASN A 9 -9.65 -18.90 23.11
N GLY A 10 -9.08 -17.70 23.27
CA GLY A 10 -8.51 -16.91 22.18
C GLY A 10 -9.54 -16.34 21.19
N TYR A 11 -10.77 -16.04 21.64
CA TYR A 11 -11.77 -15.40 20.79
C TYR A 11 -12.39 -14.16 21.44
N ILE A 12 -12.84 -13.25 20.58
CA ILE A 12 -13.52 -12.02 20.98
C ILE A 12 -14.87 -12.01 20.29
N THR A 13 -15.93 -11.82 21.08
CA THR A 13 -17.31 -11.76 20.57
C THR A 13 -17.86 -10.35 20.74
N PHE A 14 -18.63 -9.89 19.76
CA PHE A 14 -19.26 -8.59 19.78
C PHE A 14 -20.76 -8.73 19.93
N SER A 15 -21.38 -7.89 20.75
CA SER A 15 -22.83 -7.89 20.90
C SER A 15 -23.41 -6.48 21.03
N PHE A 16 -24.70 -6.35 20.75
CA PHE A 16 -25.47 -5.16 21.10
C PHE A 16 -26.12 -5.35 22.46
N GLN A 17 -25.70 -4.55 23.45
CA GLN A 17 -26.38 -4.52 24.73
C GLN A 17 -27.70 -3.75 24.57
N ARG A 18 -28.83 -4.45 24.72
CA ARG A 18 -30.15 -3.83 24.80
C ARG A 18 -30.47 -3.63 26.28
N GLY A 19 -31.13 -2.53 26.64
CA GLY A 19 -31.46 -2.20 28.04
C GLY A 19 -32.51 -3.09 28.71
N ASN A 20 -32.77 -4.28 28.17
CA ASN A 20 -33.70 -5.29 28.68
C ASN A 20 -32.90 -6.54 29.06
N ASP A 21 -33.44 -7.39 29.95
CA ASP A 21 -32.85 -8.66 30.41
C ASP A 21 -32.77 -9.77 29.32
N GLU A 22 -32.78 -9.41 28.03
CA GLU A 22 -32.67 -10.36 26.92
C GLU A 22 -31.21 -10.75 26.67
N GLU A 23 -30.99 -11.97 26.17
CA GLU A 23 -29.64 -12.40 25.81
C GLU A 23 -29.06 -11.51 24.69
N PRO A 24 -27.80 -11.06 24.85
CA PRO A 24 -27.19 -10.13 23.91
C PRO A 24 -27.01 -10.77 22.52
N GLU A 25 -27.55 -10.10 21.50
CA GLU A 25 -27.45 -10.53 20.11
C GLU A 25 -26.00 -10.43 19.61
N ARG A 26 -25.42 -11.56 19.20
CA ARG A 26 -24.06 -11.62 18.66
C ARG A 26 -24.01 -10.98 17.28
N VAL A 27 -22.99 -10.15 17.07
CA VAL A 27 -22.75 -9.44 15.82
C VAL A 27 -21.56 -10.05 15.12
N LYS A 28 -21.72 -10.34 13.84
CA LYS A 28 -20.63 -10.73 12.97
C LYS A 28 -19.97 -9.47 12.41
N LEU A 29 -18.65 -9.37 12.57
CA LEU A 29 -17.86 -8.33 11.96
C LEU A 29 -17.51 -8.67 10.50
N SER A 30 -17.38 -7.65 9.69
CA SER A 30 -16.70 -7.72 8.40
C SER A 30 -15.19 -7.85 8.58
N LYS A 31 -14.48 -8.25 7.52
CA LYS A 31 -13.01 -8.36 7.55
C LYS A 31 -12.31 -7.04 7.83
N GLY A 32 -12.86 -5.93 7.33
CA GLY A 32 -12.34 -4.59 7.61
C GLY A 32 -12.53 -4.19 9.07
N GLU A 33 -13.69 -4.48 9.66
CA GLU A 33 -13.96 -4.21 11.08
C GLU A 33 -13.08 -5.07 12.01
N GLU A 34 -12.88 -6.34 11.67
CA GLU A 34 -11.91 -7.20 12.38
C GLU A 34 -10.50 -6.59 12.35
N SER A 35 -10.03 -6.16 11.17
CA SER A 35 -8.71 -5.53 11.02
C SER A 35 -8.60 -4.22 11.78
N ASN A 36 -9.63 -3.37 11.73
CA ASN A 36 -9.64 -2.09 12.42
C ASN A 36 -9.62 -2.26 13.95
N PHE A 37 -10.39 -3.23 14.46
CA PHE A 37 -10.38 -3.54 15.89
C PHE A 37 -9.00 -4.03 16.36
N VAL A 38 -8.37 -4.97 15.63
CA VAL A 38 -7.01 -5.42 15.93
C VAL A 38 -6.03 -4.25 15.92
N TRP A 39 -6.14 -3.37 14.93
CA TRP A 39 -5.30 -2.19 14.84
C TRP A 39 -5.50 -1.21 15.99
N SER A 40 -6.74 -1.00 16.47
CA SER A 40 -7.00 -0.15 17.64
C SER A 40 -6.29 -0.65 18.91
N ILE A 41 -6.17 -1.97 19.09
CA ILE A 41 -5.43 -2.55 20.22
C ILE A 41 -3.94 -2.23 20.10
N PHE A 42 -3.36 -2.44 18.92
CA PHE A 42 -1.95 -2.10 18.69
C PHE A 42 -1.68 -0.61 18.81
N TYR A 43 -2.58 0.22 18.29
CA TYR A 43 -2.47 1.67 18.39
C TYR A 43 -2.48 2.13 19.85
N THR A 44 -3.43 1.66 20.66
CA THR A 44 -3.47 1.98 22.09
C THR A 44 -2.24 1.44 22.84
N LEU A 45 -1.71 0.28 22.44
CA LEU A 45 -0.45 -0.21 23.00
C LEU A 45 0.73 0.71 22.64
N LEU A 46 0.79 1.22 21.40
CA LEU A 46 1.82 2.16 20.98
C LEU A 46 1.69 3.51 21.70
N GLU A 47 0.46 3.99 21.94
CA GLU A 47 0.21 5.16 22.78
C GLU A 47 0.78 4.94 24.19
N LEU A 48 0.46 3.82 24.83
CA LEU A 48 1.01 3.49 26.16
C LEU A 48 2.55 3.43 26.16
N VAL A 49 3.14 2.82 25.13
CA VAL A 49 4.61 2.75 24.98
C VAL A 49 5.21 4.14 24.86
N VAL A 50 4.61 5.03 24.05
CA VAL A 50 5.09 6.41 23.88
C VAL A 50 4.92 7.20 25.17
N ASP A 51 3.77 7.08 25.83
CA ASP A 51 3.47 7.76 27.09
C ASP A 51 4.45 7.34 28.21
N GLU A 52 4.66 6.03 28.43
CA GLU A 52 5.61 5.53 29.43
C GLU A 52 7.05 6.02 29.16
N ARG A 53 7.42 6.18 27.89
CA ARG A 53 8.74 6.64 27.45
C ARG A 53 8.93 8.16 27.54
N GLU A 54 7.85 8.93 27.68
CA GLU A 54 7.89 10.38 27.86
C GLU A 54 7.96 10.81 29.34
N VAL A 55 7.63 9.92 30.27
CA VAL A 55 7.62 10.23 31.71
C VAL A 55 9.06 10.31 32.24
N ASP A 56 9.58 11.53 32.31
CA ASP A 56 10.83 11.92 32.99
C ASP A 56 10.62 12.15 34.51
N ASP A 57 9.57 11.57 35.10
CA ASP A 57 9.25 11.76 36.53
C ASP A 57 9.91 10.66 37.38
N PRO A 58 10.96 10.97 38.16
CA PRO A 58 11.64 10.02 39.04
C PRO A 58 10.77 9.48 40.18
N ASP A 59 9.61 10.09 40.44
CA ASP A 59 8.62 9.65 41.45
C ASP A 59 7.49 8.79 40.82
N PHE A 60 7.49 8.55 39.51
CA PHE A 60 6.53 7.67 38.84
C PHE A 60 6.94 6.19 39.00
N VAL A 61 6.35 5.53 40.00
CA VAL A 61 6.71 4.16 40.47
C VAL A 61 5.95 3.04 39.77
N GLU A 62 5.16 3.31 38.72
CA GLU A 62 4.61 2.20 37.92
C GLU A 62 5.76 1.45 37.23
N GLU A 63 5.63 0.12 37.11
CA GLU A 63 6.60 -0.67 36.34
C GLU A 63 6.64 -0.13 34.91
N GLN A 64 7.68 0.66 34.59
CA GLN A 64 7.95 1.14 33.23
C GLN A 64 8.40 -0.04 32.37
N LYS A 65 7.44 -0.84 31.92
CA LYS A 65 7.70 -2.10 31.18
C LYS A 65 8.38 -1.85 29.85
N PHE A 66 8.25 -0.64 29.32
CA PHE A 66 8.82 -0.24 28.05
C PHE A 66 10.04 0.68 28.17
N ALA A 67 10.57 0.91 29.39
CA ALA A 67 11.71 1.82 29.59
C ALA A 67 12.91 1.50 28.70
N ASP A 68 13.25 0.22 28.54
CA ASP A 68 14.38 -0.27 27.75
C ASP A 68 14.04 -0.47 26.26
N LEU A 69 12.82 -0.14 25.82
CA LEU A 69 12.41 -0.32 24.43
C LEU A 69 13.06 0.73 23.53
N GLU A 70 13.93 0.28 22.62
CA GLU A 70 14.62 1.16 21.67
C GLU A 70 13.96 1.21 20.29
N TYR A 71 13.29 0.13 19.87
CA TYR A 71 12.76 -0.01 18.52
C TYR A 71 11.33 -0.56 18.51
N VAL A 72 10.49 0.04 17.69
CA VAL A 72 9.17 -0.50 17.30
C VAL A 72 9.24 -0.86 15.82
N PHE A 73 8.95 -2.12 15.50
CA PHE A 73 8.84 -2.60 14.12
C PHE A 73 7.38 -2.86 13.76
N ILE A 74 6.89 -2.22 12.69
CA ILE A 74 5.51 -2.36 12.21
C ILE A 74 5.55 -2.86 10.78
N ASP A 75 5.07 -4.09 10.57
CA ASP A 75 4.97 -4.69 9.24
C ASP A 75 3.55 -4.57 8.69
N ASP A 76 3.44 -3.84 7.58
CA ASP A 76 2.25 -3.68 6.76
C ASP A 76 0.94 -3.40 7.53
N PRO A 77 0.81 -2.23 8.18
CA PRO A 77 -0.30 -1.93 9.10
C PRO A 77 -1.68 -1.77 8.44
N VAL A 78 -1.83 -2.02 7.14
CA VAL A 78 -3.02 -1.64 6.35
C VAL A 78 -3.62 -2.76 5.49
N SER A 79 -3.50 -4.02 5.92
CA SER A 79 -4.10 -5.13 5.18
C SER A 79 -5.64 -5.01 5.11
N SER A 80 -6.22 -5.11 3.90
CA SER A 80 -7.68 -5.16 3.68
C SER A 80 -8.49 -3.92 4.10
N LEU A 81 -7.86 -2.75 4.26
CA LEU A 81 -8.54 -1.48 4.54
C LEU A 81 -8.95 -0.75 3.25
N ASP A 82 -10.02 0.06 3.32
CA ASP A 82 -10.33 1.01 2.25
C ASP A 82 -9.41 2.25 2.31
N GLU A 83 -9.43 3.07 1.26
CA GLU A 83 -8.52 4.23 1.13
C GLU A 83 -8.69 5.25 2.27
N ASN A 84 -9.91 5.44 2.79
CA ASN A 84 -10.17 6.42 3.86
C ASN A 84 -9.58 5.95 5.19
N HIS A 85 -9.85 4.70 5.57
CA HIS A 85 -9.31 4.13 6.80
C HIS A 85 -7.77 4.04 6.73
N LEU A 86 -7.21 3.73 5.57
CA LEU A 86 -5.77 3.74 5.36
C LEU A 86 -5.14 5.12 5.61
N ILE A 87 -5.77 6.18 5.10
CA ILE A 87 -5.31 7.56 5.33
C ILE A 87 -5.37 7.90 6.82
N GLU A 88 -6.46 7.52 7.50
CA GLU A 88 -6.62 7.74 8.94
C GLU A 88 -5.53 7.02 9.75
N VAL A 89 -5.29 5.74 9.48
CA VAL A 89 -4.26 4.95 10.17
C VAL A 89 -2.87 5.56 9.96
N ALA A 90 -2.54 5.98 8.73
CA ALA A 90 -1.27 6.63 8.42
C ALA A 90 -1.12 7.96 9.18
N SER A 91 -2.17 8.78 9.20
CA SER A 91 -2.20 10.08 9.87
C SER A 91 -2.05 9.93 11.40
N ASN A 92 -2.81 9.01 12.00
CA ASN A 92 -2.77 8.76 13.44
C ASN A 92 -1.38 8.23 13.85
N LEU A 93 -0.84 7.25 13.10
CA LEU A 93 0.49 6.71 13.37
C LEU A 93 1.59 7.77 13.21
N GLY A 94 1.53 8.58 12.16
CA GLY A 94 2.49 9.68 11.98
C GLY A 94 2.42 10.73 13.09
N THR A 95 1.22 11.01 13.61
CA THR A 95 1.02 11.92 14.75
C THR A 95 1.64 11.34 16.02
N LEU A 96 1.37 10.08 16.32
CA LEU A 96 1.90 9.37 17.49
C LEU A 96 3.45 9.29 17.47
N ILE A 97 4.03 8.99 16.30
CA ILE A 97 5.49 8.94 16.17
C ILE A 97 6.11 10.31 16.42
N LYS A 98 5.46 11.39 15.97
CA LYS A 98 5.93 12.76 16.20
C LYS A 98 5.75 13.24 17.62
N SER A 99 4.77 12.72 18.36
CA SER A 99 4.61 13.08 19.77
C SER A 99 5.75 12.50 20.59
N SER A 100 6.24 11.30 20.25
CA SER A 100 7.35 10.65 20.94
C SER A 100 8.60 11.54 21.00
N ASN A 101 8.87 12.07 22.18
CA ASN A 101 10.05 12.90 22.46
C ASN A 101 11.28 12.07 22.88
N SER A 102 11.14 10.74 22.90
CA SER A 102 12.18 9.80 23.34
C SER A 102 13.09 9.33 22.19
N ASP A 103 14.19 8.66 22.51
CA ASP A 103 15.07 8.00 21.53
C ASP A 103 14.44 6.75 20.86
N LEU A 104 13.13 6.53 21.02
CA LEU A 104 12.40 5.39 20.46
C LEU A 104 12.37 5.48 18.93
N LYS A 105 12.81 4.42 18.26
CA LYS A 105 12.92 4.38 16.79
C LYS A 105 11.82 3.52 16.19
N PHE A 106 11.15 4.06 15.17
CA PHE A 106 10.13 3.36 14.43
C PHE A 106 10.69 2.87 13.09
N ILE A 107 10.53 1.58 12.81
CA ILE A 107 10.82 0.96 11.52
C ILE A 107 9.51 0.43 10.97
N ILE A 108 9.08 0.98 9.84
CA ILE A 108 7.76 0.70 9.27
C ILE A 108 7.93 0.19 7.85
N THR A 109 7.39 -0.98 7.57
CA THR A 109 7.32 -1.57 6.23
C THR A 109 5.88 -1.55 5.75
N THR A 110 5.70 -1.31 4.45
CA THR A 110 4.40 -1.46 3.81
C THR A 110 4.59 -1.77 2.33
N HIS A 111 3.64 -2.50 1.76
CA HIS A 111 3.55 -2.63 0.31
C HIS A 111 2.61 -1.60 -0.33
N ASN A 112 1.92 -0.77 0.48
CA ASN A 112 0.90 0.15 0.01
C ASN A 112 1.47 1.57 -0.24
N PRO A 113 1.53 2.03 -1.50
CA PRO A 113 2.09 3.34 -1.85
C PRO A 113 1.34 4.53 -1.23
N LEU A 114 0.02 4.44 -1.09
CA LEU A 114 -0.80 5.52 -0.52
C LEU A 114 -0.47 5.68 0.96
N PHE A 115 -0.41 4.56 1.69
CA PHE A 115 -0.09 4.56 3.11
C PHE A 115 1.29 5.16 3.34
N PHE A 116 2.29 4.66 2.59
CA PHE A 116 3.64 5.17 2.63
C PHE A 116 3.68 6.68 2.40
N ASN A 117 3.01 7.18 1.36
CA ASN A 117 3.03 8.60 1.01
C ASN A 117 2.37 9.48 2.08
N VAL A 118 1.22 9.07 2.61
CA VAL A 118 0.54 9.81 3.68
C VAL A 118 1.41 9.86 4.93
N LEU A 119 1.93 8.71 5.37
CA LEU A 119 2.80 8.62 6.55
C LEU A 119 4.09 9.43 6.36
N TYR A 120 4.77 9.29 5.22
CA TYR A 120 6.01 10.01 4.94
C TYR A 120 5.81 11.53 4.94
N ASN A 121 4.68 12.00 4.41
CA ASN A 121 4.29 13.40 4.47
C ASN A 121 4.01 13.86 5.91
N GLU A 122 3.28 13.05 6.68
CA GLU A 122 2.96 13.34 8.08
C GLU A 122 4.24 13.48 8.93
N LEU A 123 5.26 12.67 8.63
CA LEU A 123 6.60 12.71 9.25
C LEU A 123 7.52 13.82 8.69
N GLY A 124 7.00 14.69 7.81
CA GLY A 124 7.68 15.89 7.32
C GLY A 124 8.68 15.65 6.18
N CYS A 125 8.60 14.51 5.48
CA CYS A 125 9.39 14.18 4.28
C CYS A 125 10.93 14.17 4.45
N LYS A 126 11.44 14.06 5.69
CA LYS A 126 12.87 14.11 5.99
C LYS A 126 13.47 12.76 6.41
N GLN A 127 12.61 11.78 6.67
CA GLN A 127 13.06 10.51 7.20
C GLN A 127 13.74 9.67 6.12
N PRO A 128 14.74 8.85 6.47
CA PRO A 128 15.29 7.86 5.54
C PRO A 128 14.16 6.97 5.02
N LYS A 129 14.11 6.78 3.71
CA LYS A 129 13.15 5.88 3.06
C LYS A 129 13.88 4.92 2.14
N TYR A 130 13.37 3.70 2.09
CA TYR A 130 13.99 2.61 1.35
C TYR A 130 12.95 1.87 0.52
N GLN A 131 13.40 1.34 -0.61
CA GLN A 131 12.65 0.39 -1.41
C GLN A 131 13.31 -0.97 -1.28
N LEU A 132 12.58 -1.94 -0.73
CA LEU A 132 13.00 -3.33 -0.70
C LEU A 132 12.52 -4.01 -1.99
N GLU A 133 13.44 -4.53 -2.78
CA GLU A 133 13.18 -5.27 -4.00
C GLU A 133 13.59 -6.73 -3.84
N LYS A 134 12.74 -7.65 -4.32
CA LYS A 134 13.09 -9.06 -4.46
C LYS A 134 13.49 -9.33 -5.90
N LEU A 135 14.71 -9.81 -6.10
CA LEU A 135 15.26 -10.13 -7.42
C LEU A 135 14.80 -11.51 -7.92
N GLU A 136 14.93 -11.74 -9.23
CA GLU A 136 14.52 -13.00 -9.88
C GLU A 136 15.29 -14.22 -9.37
N ASP A 137 16.54 -14.03 -8.93
CA ASP A 137 17.39 -15.08 -8.35
C ASP A 137 17.02 -15.42 -6.89
N GLY A 138 16.01 -14.75 -6.33
CA GLY A 138 15.52 -14.95 -4.96
C GLY A 138 16.27 -14.14 -3.91
N THR A 139 17.25 -13.31 -4.30
CA THR A 139 17.93 -12.37 -3.40
C THR A 139 17.12 -11.08 -3.22
N TYR A 140 17.58 -10.20 -2.32
CA TYR A 140 16.90 -8.96 -1.98
C TYR A 140 17.88 -7.79 -2.04
N GLU A 141 17.42 -6.67 -2.61
CA GLU A 141 18.15 -5.39 -2.61
C GLU A 141 17.35 -4.33 -1.86
N LEU A 142 18.05 -3.47 -1.11
CA LEU A 142 17.46 -2.35 -0.37
C LEU A 142 18.02 -1.04 -0.91
N HIS A 143 17.20 -0.28 -1.62
CA HIS A 143 17.60 0.97 -2.26
C HIS A 143 17.15 2.17 -1.43
N GLU A 144 18.10 2.97 -0.95
CA GLU A 144 17.80 4.26 -0.33
C GLU A 144 17.20 5.23 -1.37
N GLN A 145 16.04 5.81 -1.05
CA GLN A 145 15.33 6.73 -1.92
C GLN A 145 15.62 8.18 -1.49
N ARG A 146 16.41 8.90 -2.27
CA ARG A 146 16.90 10.26 -1.90
C ARG A 146 16.11 11.42 -2.51
N SER A 147 15.05 11.15 -3.27
CA SER A 147 14.23 12.23 -3.85
C SER A 147 13.36 12.88 -2.76
N ASP A 148 13.14 14.20 -2.85
CA ASP A 148 12.19 14.89 -1.97
C ASP A 148 10.73 14.47 -2.26
N SER A 149 10.48 13.84 -3.41
CA SER A 149 9.15 13.38 -3.78
C SER A 149 8.72 12.13 -2.99
N PRO A 150 7.46 12.04 -2.56
CA PRO A 150 6.86 10.79 -2.10
C PRO A 150 7.02 9.69 -3.17
N PHE A 151 6.95 8.42 -2.75
CA PHE A 151 7.05 7.30 -3.67
C PHE A 151 6.02 7.43 -4.78
N SER A 152 6.53 7.71 -5.99
CA SER A 152 5.71 7.99 -7.16
C SER A 152 5.38 6.67 -7.83
N TYR A 153 4.33 6.00 -7.34
CA TYR A 153 3.92 4.67 -7.81
C TYR A 153 3.81 4.58 -9.34
N HIS A 154 3.29 5.62 -10.00
CA HIS A 154 3.19 5.66 -11.46
C HIS A 154 4.57 5.67 -12.16
N LEU A 155 5.57 6.36 -11.60
CA LEU A 155 6.96 6.31 -12.11
C LEU A 155 7.59 4.94 -11.85
N PHE A 156 7.29 4.33 -10.70
CA PHE A 156 7.72 2.96 -10.42
C PHE A 156 7.15 1.95 -11.44
N LEU A 157 5.84 2.04 -11.74
CA LEU A 157 5.21 1.22 -12.78
C LEU A 157 5.87 1.42 -14.14
N LEU A 158 6.14 2.67 -14.52
CA LEU A 158 6.80 3.00 -15.78
C LEU A 158 8.23 2.43 -15.83
N ASN A 159 9.00 2.53 -14.75
CA ASN A 159 10.35 1.97 -14.67
C ASN A 159 10.35 0.43 -14.78
N LYS A 160 9.41 -0.26 -14.15
CA LYS A 160 9.25 -1.71 -14.31
C LYS A 160 8.89 -2.09 -15.75
N LEU A 161 8.06 -1.30 -16.41
CA LEU A 161 7.77 -1.48 -17.85
C LEU A 161 9.01 -1.25 -18.72
N ARG A 162 9.80 -0.21 -18.46
CA ARG A 162 11.07 0.08 -19.15
C ARG A 162 12.06 -1.06 -19.02
N GLU A 163 12.24 -1.56 -17.80
CA GLU A 163 13.16 -2.65 -17.49
C GLU A 163 12.78 -3.92 -18.27
N ALA A 164 11.49 -4.28 -18.27
CA ALA A 164 10.97 -5.43 -19.01
C ALA A 164 11.13 -5.29 -20.53
N ILE A 165 10.97 -4.08 -21.06
CA ILE A 165 11.21 -3.78 -22.48
C ILE A 165 12.71 -3.92 -22.80
N LYS A 166 13.58 -3.31 -21.98
CA LYS A 166 15.04 -3.30 -22.18
C LYS A 166 15.64 -4.70 -22.12
N THR A 167 15.18 -5.54 -21.19
CA THR A 167 15.65 -6.92 -21.01
C THR A 167 14.88 -7.94 -21.86
N ASN A 168 13.88 -7.49 -22.63
CA ASN A 168 12.98 -8.33 -23.43
C ASN A 168 12.24 -9.41 -22.60
N SER A 169 12.03 -9.15 -21.30
CA SER A 169 11.37 -10.03 -20.32
C SER A 169 9.87 -9.75 -20.18
N ILE A 170 9.22 -9.16 -21.20
CA ILE A 170 7.78 -8.83 -21.16
C ILE A 170 6.92 -10.09 -20.95
N GLN A 171 6.16 -10.08 -19.86
CA GLN A 171 5.18 -11.07 -19.40
C GLN A 171 3.77 -10.47 -19.28
N LYS A 172 2.73 -11.34 -19.21
CA LYS A 172 1.32 -10.93 -19.12
C LYS A 172 1.03 -9.89 -18.03
N PHE A 173 1.62 -10.05 -16.84
CA PHE A 173 1.37 -9.15 -15.72
C PHE A 173 1.81 -7.70 -16.00
N HIS A 174 2.73 -7.45 -16.94
CA HIS A 174 3.13 -6.10 -17.33
C HIS A 174 1.97 -5.32 -17.99
N PHE A 175 1.00 -6.00 -18.61
CA PHE A 175 -0.21 -5.33 -19.09
C PHE A 175 -1.07 -4.78 -17.95
N ASN A 176 -1.05 -5.40 -16.77
CA ASN A 176 -1.69 -4.83 -15.57
C ASN A 176 -0.98 -3.55 -15.14
N LEU A 177 0.36 -3.54 -15.17
CA LEU A 177 1.14 -2.34 -14.82
C LEU A 177 0.85 -1.19 -15.78
N LEU A 178 0.84 -1.47 -17.09
CA LEU A 178 0.50 -0.49 -18.13
C LEU A 178 -0.93 0.03 -17.94
N ARG A 179 -1.89 -0.85 -17.64
CA ARG A 179 -3.27 -0.46 -17.38
C ARG A 179 -3.38 0.47 -16.17
N ASN A 180 -2.75 0.11 -15.06
CA ASN A 180 -2.72 0.96 -13.86
C ASN A 180 -2.10 2.33 -14.15
N LEU A 181 -1.01 2.37 -14.92
CA LEU A 181 -0.36 3.62 -15.33
C LEU A 181 -1.30 4.49 -16.17
N LEU A 182 -1.98 3.90 -17.16
CA LEU A 182 -2.95 4.58 -18.02
C LEU A 182 -4.14 5.12 -17.22
N GLU A 183 -4.69 4.34 -16.28
CA GLU A 183 -5.78 4.78 -15.42
C GLU A 183 -5.38 6.00 -14.59
N LYS A 184 -4.25 5.93 -13.88
CA LYS A 184 -3.76 7.06 -13.06
C LYS A 184 -3.44 8.29 -13.92
N THR A 185 -2.83 8.10 -15.09
CA THR A 185 -2.55 9.20 -16.03
C THR A 185 -3.85 9.85 -16.53
N SER A 186 -4.87 9.05 -16.82
CA SER A 186 -6.15 9.55 -17.32
C SER A 186 -6.90 10.35 -16.27
N THR A 187 -6.89 9.88 -15.02
CA THR A 187 -7.44 10.60 -13.87
C THR A 187 -6.70 11.92 -13.67
N PHE A 188 -5.38 11.92 -13.73
CA PHE A 188 -4.56 13.12 -13.56
C PHE A 188 -4.84 14.18 -14.64
N LEU A 189 -5.03 13.76 -15.89
CA LEU A 189 -5.32 14.65 -17.02
C LEU A 189 -6.81 15.02 -17.14
N GLY A 190 -7.68 14.49 -16.28
CA GLY A 190 -9.11 14.80 -16.28
C GLY A 190 -9.94 14.05 -17.33
N TYR A 191 -9.43 12.95 -17.88
CA TYR A 191 -10.20 12.07 -18.77
C TYR A 191 -11.13 11.15 -17.96
N LYS A 192 -12.27 10.81 -18.55
CA LYS A 192 -13.26 9.89 -17.94
C LYS A 192 -12.86 8.42 -18.08
N ASP A 193 -12.05 8.09 -19.08
CA ASP A 193 -11.60 6.75 -19.37
C ASP A 193 -10.13 6.81 -19.83
N TRP A 194 -9.32 5.87 -19.36
CA TRP A 194 -7.93 5.70 -19.79
C TRP A 194 -7.81 5.42 -21.28
N LYS A 195 -8.88 4.88 -21.90
CA LYS A 195 -8.98 4.65 -23.35
C LYS A 195 -8.85 5.94 -24.15
N ASN A 196 -9.11 7.10 -23.53
CA ASN A 196 -8.92 8.40 -24.17
C ASN A 196 -7.44 8.79 -24.33
N LEU A 197 -6.52 8.07 -23.71
CA LEU A 197 -5.07 8.26 -23.88
C LEU A 197 -4.51 7.50 -25.10
N LEU A 198 -5.32 6.66 -25.76
CA LEU A 198 -4.89 5.85 -26.89
C LEU A 198 -5.04 6.61 -28.23
N PRO A 199 -4.15 6.37 -29.21
CA PRO A 199 -4.10 7.13 -30.47
C PRO A 199 -5.36 6.90 -31.33
N ASP A 200 -5.92 7.96 -31.93
CA ASP A 200 -7.26 8.01 -32.57
C ASP A 200 -7.46 7.24 -33.90
N VAL A 201 -6.65 6.24 -34.19
CA VAL A 201 -6.83 5.40 -35.39
C VAL A 201 -7.86 4.30 -35.06
N GLU A 202 -9.11 4.45 -35.52
CA GLU A 202 -10.27 3.61 -35.15
C GLU A 202 -9.99 2.08 -35.12
N GLU A 203 -9.27 1.54 -36.11
CA GLU A 203 -8.91 0.11 -36.15
C GLU A 203 -7.86 -0.27 -35.09
N ARG A 204 -6.87 0.59 -34.83
CA ARG A 204 -5.79 0.33 -33.86
C ARG A 204 -6.29 0.47 -32.43
N GLN A 205 -7.11 1.49 -32.15
CA GLN A 205 -7.74 1.66 -30.84
C GLN A 205 -8.54 0.42 -30.42
N SER A 206 -9.32 -0.16 -31.34
CA SER A 206 -10.13 -1.34 -31.04
C SER A 206 -9.27 -2.55 -30.65
N TYR A 207 -8.13 -2.72 -31.31
CA TYR A 207 -7.18 -3.80 -31.05
C TYR A 207 -6.39 -3.59 -29.74
N GLU A 208 -5.88 -2.37 -29.52
CA GLU A 208 -5.17 -1.97 -28.29
C GLU A 208 -6.05 -2.11 -27.04
N LYS A 209 -7.29 -1.62 -27.12
CA LYS A 209 -8.30 -1.74 -26.04
C LYS A 209 -8.54 -3.20 -25.70
N ARG A 210 -8.76 -4.06 -26.71
CA ARG A 210 -9.01 -5.49 -26.50
C ARG A 210 -7.82 -6.21 -25.88
N ILE A 211 -6.60 -5.93 -26.32
CA ILE A 211 -5.40 -6.57 -25.75
C ILE A 211 -5.22 -6.17 -24.29
N ILE A 212 -5.34 -4.89 -23.97
CA ILE A 212 -5.21 -4.43 -22.59
C ILE A 212 -6.33 -5.03 -21.74
N ASP A 213 -7.59 -4.92 -22.14
CA ASP A 213 -8.72 -5.46 -21.37
C ASP A 213 -8.57 -6.99 -21.17
N PHE A 214 -8.20 -7.75 -22.21
CA PHE A 214 -8.01 -9.21 -22.13
C PHE A 214 -6.80 -9.61 -21.26
N SER A 215 -5.68 -8.93 -21.45
CA SER A 215 -4.43 -9.24 -20.75
C SER A 215 -4.41 -8.72 -19.32
N SER A 216 -5.29 -7.77 -18.98
CA SER A 216 -5.42 -7.22 -17.63
C SER A 216 -6.54 -7.83 -16.78
N HIS A 217 -7.55 -8.44 -17.41
CA HIS A 217 -8.68 -9.07 -16.73
C HIS A 217 -8.62 -10.61 -16.68
N SER A 218 -7.48 -11.25 -16.96
CA SER A 218 -7.32 -12.68 -16.68
C SER A 218 -7.32 -12.91 -15.16
N LYS A 219 -8.50 -12.81 -14.53
CA LYS A 219 -8.78 -12.92 -13.09
C LYS A 219 -8.55 -14.33 -12.53
N HIS A 220 -8.12 -15.29 -13.35
CA HIS A 220 -7.70 -16.61 -12.92
C HIS A 220 -6.54 -17.07 -13.81
N ALA A 221 -5.30 -16.83 -13.40
CA ALA A 221 -4.14 -17.35 -14.11
C ALA A 221 -3.10 -17.88 -13.11
N ALA A 222 -3.55 -18.74 -12.19
CA ALA A 222 -2.67 -19.75 -11.62
C ALA A 222 -2.35 -20.85 -12.66
N ASP A 223 -3.11 -20.98 -13.75
CA ASP A 223 -3.02 -22.14 -14.67
C ASP A 223 -3.01 -21.84 -16.19
N GLU A 224 -2.88 -20.59 -16.67
CA GLU A 224 -2.74 -20.34 -18.12
C GLU A 224 -1.45 -19.60 -18.50
N VAL A 225 -0.37 -20.39 -18.54
CA VAL A 225 0.94 -20.08 -19.14
C VAL A 225 0.87 -20.05 -20.67
N ALA A 226 -0.08 -19.30 -21.24
CA ALA A 226 0.05 -18.93 -22.65
C ALA A 226 1.13 -17.85 -22.74
N ALA A 227 2.29 -18.18 -23.30
CA ALA A 227 3.34 -17.21 -23.56
C ALA A 227 2.84 -16.10 -24.49
N LEU A 228 3.17 -14.84 -24.18
CA LEU A 228 2.81 -13.71 -25.03
C LEU A 228 3.42 -13.88 -26.43
N ASN A 229 2.60 -13.66 -27.45
CA ASN A 229 3.05 -13.68 -28.84
C ASN A 229 3.85 -12.40 -29.17
N ARG A 230 4.55 -12.41 -30.30
CA ARG A 230 5.40 -11.28 -30.72
C ARG A 230 4.59 -9.99 -30.91
N GLN A 231 3.34 -10.07 -31.39
CA GLN A 231 2.50 -8.91 -31.64
C GLN A 231 2.08 -8.23 -30.33
N GLU A 232 1.71 -9.01 -29.32
CA GLU A 232 1.37 -8.50 -27.99
C GLU A 232 2.57 -7.79 -27.33
N LYS A 233 3.76 -8.38 -27.39
CA LYS A 233 4.97 -7.74 -26.86
C LYS A 233 5.27 -6.40 -27.55
N GLN A 234 5.17 -6.37 -28.88
CA GLN A 234 5.36 -5.14 -29.66
C GLN A 234 4.30 -4.09 -29.35
N MET A 235 3.07 -4.51 -29.06
CA MET A 235 2.00 -3.60 -28.65
C MET A 235 2.33 -2.92 -27.32
N LEU A 236 2.77 -3.69 -26.31
CA LEU A 236 3.16 -3.11 -25.02
C LEU A 236 4.30 -2.10 -25.19
N ILE A 237 5.33 -2.45 -25.98
CA ILE A 237 6.44 -1.54 -26.29
C ILE A 237 5.94 -0.25 -26.94
N HIS A 238 5.06 -0.37 -27.94
CA HIS A 238 4.51 0.77 -28.65
C HIS A 238 3.75 1.71 -27.72
N LEU A 239 2.87 1.18 -26.87
CA LEU A 239 2.04 1.97 -25.97
C LEU A 239 2.85 2.66 -24.87
N VAL A 240 3.86 1.98 -24.31
CA VAL A 240 4.77 2.60 -23.34
C VAL A 240 5.53 3.74 -24.00
N ASN A 241 6.11 3.53 -25.19
CA ASN A 241 6.84 4.58 -25.90
C ASN A 241 5.93 5.77 -26.26
N LEU A 242 4.69 5.51 -26.68
CA LEU A 242 3.73 6.56 -26.99
C LEU A 242 3.43 7.42 -25.75
N LEU A 243 3.23 6.80 -24.59
CA LEU A 243 3.01 7.52 -23.33
C LEU A 243 4.21 8.40 -22.97
N GLU A 244 5.43 7.88 -23.12
CA GLU A 244 6.66 8.63 -22.87
C GLU A 244 6.82 9.83 -23.79
N GLU A 245 6.58 9.64 -25.08
CA GLU A 245 6.72 10.69 -26.09
C GLU A 245 5.66 11.77 -25.94
N THR A 246 4.41 11.36 -25.67
CA THR A 246 3.25 12.28 -25.58
C THR A 246 3.31 13.15 -24.33
N TYR A 247 3.72 12.57 -23.20
CA TYR A 247 3.68 13.25 -21.90
C TYR A 247 5.06 13.65 -21.38
N HIS A 248 6.11 13.47 -22.20
CA HIS A 248 7.48 13.88 -21.91
C HIS A 248 8.02 13.38 -20.57
N PHE A 249 7.74 12.12 -20.23
CA PHE A 249 8.29 11.49 -19.03
C PHE A 249 9.83 11.51 -19.07
N ASN A 250 10.46 11.86 -17.93
CA ASN A 250 11.91 11.89 -17.85
C ASN A 250 12.48 10.49 -18.09
N LYS A 251 13.54 10.42 -18.90
CA LYS A 251 14.28 9.19 -19.20
C LYS A 251 15.57 9.24 -18.38
N GLU A 252 15.46 8.88 -17.11
CA GLU A 252 16.64 8.63 -16.27
C GLU A 252 17.32 7.31 -16.67
#